data_AF-A0A971ZM45-F1
#
_entry.id   AF-A0A971ZM45-F1
#
_cell.length_a   1.000
_cell.length_b   1.000
_cell.length_c   1.000
_cell.angle_alpha   90.00
_cell.angle_beta   90.00
_cell.angle_gamma   90.00
#
_symmetry.space_group_name_H-M   'P 1'
#
loop_
_entity.id
_entity.type
_entity.pdbx_description
1 polymer ?
#
loop_
_entity_poly.entity_id
_entity_poly.type
_entity_poly.pdbx_seq_one_letter_code
_entity_poly.pdbx_strand_id
1 'polypeptide(L)'
;MAGPGYADVVLSDPSLKNKFTLYRGKPLVRANNVLCYGDMRDKYIVFIMILTTKKIEHADPQYSQELPDMVLVQIWDTDASKPAHERVVKQFEKNGLFEALDIGIIWMDKLNAE
;
A
#
# COMPACT_ATOMS: atom_id res chain seq x y z
N MET A 1 -8.02 23.07 -0.97
CA MET A 1 -6.80 22.79 -1.76
C MET A 1 -6.44 21.33 -1.50
N ALA A 2 -6.89 20.42 -2.36
CA ALA A 2 -6.55 19.00 -2.25
C ALA A 2 -5.13 18.83 -2.81
N GLY A 3 -4.15 18.65 -1.92
CA GLY A 3 -2.79 18.31 -2.33
C GLY A 3 -2.78 16.97 -3.09
N PRO A 4 -1.76 16.70 -3.91
CA PRO A 4 -1.60 15.40 -4.56
C PRO A 4 -1.69 14.31 -3.50
N GLY A 5 -2.48 13.26 -3.78
CA GLY A 5 -2.65 12.16 -2.85
C GLY A 5 -1.28 11.58 -2.49
N TYR A 6 -1.07 11.17 -1.24
CA TYR A 6 0.23 10.65 -0.79
C TYR A 6 0.74 9.51 -1.70
N ALA A 7 -0.17 8.70 -2.27
CA ALA A 7 0.15 7.67 -3.24
C ALA A 7 0.58 8.22 -4.62
N ASP A 8 -0.05 9.31 -5.09
CA ASP A 8 0.33 10.01 -6.32
C ASP A 8 1.77 10.48 -6.20
N VAL A 9 2.14 11.14 -5.09
CA VAL A 9 3.51 11.61 -4.85
C VAL A 9 4.49 10.44 -4.83
N VAL A 10 4.17 9.34 -4.15
CA VAL A 10 5.12 8.24 -3.94
C VAL A 10 5.36 7.39 -5.19
N LEU A 11 4.37 7.17 -6.06
CA LEU A 11 4.54 6.36 -7.27
C LEU A 11 4.85 7.17 -8.52
N SER A 12 4.59 8.49 -8.53
CA SER A 12 4.90 9.37 -9.68
C SER A 12 6.22 10.14 -9.56
N ASP A 13 6.87 10.17 -8.38
CA ASP A 13 8.11 10.91 -8.19
C ASP A 13 9.27 10.31 -9.03
N PRO A 14 9.78 11.04 -10.03
CA PRO A 14 10.85 10.56 -10.89
C PRO A 14 12.18 10.37 -10.16
N SER A 15 12.37 10.92 -8.96
CA SER A 15 13.54 10.68 -8.12
C SER A 15 13.53 9.30 -7.44
N LEU A 16 12.39 8.61 -7.44
CA LEU A 16 12.25 7.22 -7.01
C LEU A 16 12.49 6.21 -8.13
N LYS A 17 12.72 6.65 -9.38
CA LYS A 17 13.21 5.77 -10.47
C LYS A 17 14.53 5.11 -10.02
N ASN A 18 14.51 3.80 -9.84
CA ASN A 18 15.56 2.92 -9.24
C ASN A 18 15.55 2.73 -7.71
N LYS A 19 14.54 3.22 -6.98
CA LYS A 19 14.41 3.01 -5.51
C LYS A 19 13.16 2.24 -5.08
N PHE A 20 12.29 1.86 -6.01
CA PHE A 20 11.14 1.02 -5.72
C PHE A 20 11.46 -0.47 -5.93
N THR A 21 10.94 -1.31 -5.04
CA THR A 21 11.12 -2.75 -5.14
C THR A 21 10.05 -3.30 -6.08
N LEU A 22 10.43 -4.16 -7.02
CA LEU A 22 9.44 -4.87 -7.83
C LEU A 22 8.94 -6.08 -7.04
N TYR A 23 7.62 -6.17 -6.84
CA TYR A 23 6.97 -7.35 -6.28
C TYR A 23 6.00 -7.90 -7.31
N ARG A 24 6.14 -9.18 -7.68
CA ARG A 24 5.33 -9.84 -8.72
C ARG A 24 5.23 -9.02 -10.03
N GLY A 25 6.29 -8.32 -10.41
CA GLY A 25 6.35 -7.53 -11.64
C GLY A 25 5.74 -6.12 -11.57
N LYS A 26 5.16 -5.71 -10.43
CA LYS A 26 4.64 -4.35 -10.21
C LYS A 26 5.46 -3.59 -9.15
N PRO A 27 5.54 -2.25 -9.21
CA PRO A 27 6.27 -1.47 -8.23
C PRO A 27 5.59 -1.52 -6.86
N LEU A 28 6.42 -1.72 -5.83
CA LEU A 28 6.07 -1.69 -4.43
C LEU A 28 6.96 -0.65 -3.75
N VAL A 29 6.32 0.35 -3.15
CA VAL A 29 7.02 1.41 -2.42
C VAL A 29 6.56 1.39 -0.97
N ARG A 30 7.53 1.46 -0.06
CA ARG A 30 7.26 1.60 1.37
C ARG A 30 7.78 2.94 1.85
N ALA A 31 6.90 3.69 2.49
CA ALA A 31 7.21 4.91 3.20
C ALA A 31 6.73 4.76 4.65
N ASN A 32 7.64 4.46 5.57
CA ASN A 32 7.36 4.24 7.00
C ASN A 32 6.29 3.14 7.21
N ASN A 33 5.13 3.54 7.74
CA ASN A 33 3.98 2.69 8.05
C ASN A 33 3.02 2.53 6.86
N VAL A 34 3.33 3.14 5.72
CA VAL A 34 2.52 3.08 4.51
C VAL A 34 3.25 2.28 3.44
N LEU A 35 2.53 1.37 2.78
CA LEU A 35 2.99 0.64 1.61
C LEU A 35 2.03 0.91 0.45
N CYS A 36 2.57 1.24 -0.71
CA CYS A 36 1.82 1.42 -1.94
C CYS A 36 2.27 0.35 -2.95
N TYR A 37 1.33 -0.35 -3.55
CA TYR A 37 1.58 -1.37 -4.55
C TYR A 37 0.70 -1.14 -5.79
N GLY A 38 1.31 -1.19 -6.97
CA GLY A 38 0.59 -1.05 -8.23
C GLY A 38 1.23 -0.03 -9.15
N ASP A 39 0.88 -0.10 -10.43
CA ASP A 39 1.40 0.80 -11.45
C ASP A 39 0.45 1.99 -11.63
N MET A 40 0.99 3.20 -11.74
CA MET A 40 0.19 4.40 -12.04
C MET A 40 -0.43 4.38 -13.45
N ARG A 41 -0.03 3.43 -14.30
CA ARG A 41 -0.68 3.16 -15.59
C ARG A 41 -1.98 2.35 -15.44
N ASP A 42 -2.16 1.66 -14.33
CA ASP A 42 -3.39 0.92 -14.02
C ASP A 42 -4.44 1.89 -13.44
N LYS A 43 -5.74 1.55 -13.55
CA LYS A 43 -6.83 2.36 -12.97
C LYS A 43 -6.81 2.33 -11.44
N TYR A 44 -6.38 1.22 -10.86
CA TYR A 44 -6.41 1.00 -9.42
C TYR A 44 -5.05 0.57 -8.86
N ILE A 45 -4.72 1.12 -7.70
CA ILE A 45 -3.54 0.77 -6.90
C ILE A 45 -3.95 0.35 -5.49
N VAL A 46 -3.10 -0.43 -4.82
CA VAL A 46 -3.28 -0.83 -3.43
C VAL A 46 -2.49 0.10 -2.53
N PHE A 47 -3.16 0.63 -1.51
CA PHE A 47 -2.61 1.44 -0.45
C PHE A 47 -2.79 0.70 0.88
N ILE A 48 -1.72 0.46 1.61
CA ILE A 48 -1.72 -0.25 2.88
C ILE A 48 -1.15 0.66 3.94
N MET A 49 -1.84 0.78 5.07
CA MET A 49 -1.39 1.51 6.24
C MET A 49 -1.33 0.58 7.45
N ILE A 50 -0.17 0.50 8.09
CA ILE A 50 0.02 -0.20 9.35
C ILE A 50 -0.58 0.67 10.45
N LEU A 51 -1.64 0.16 11.09
CA LEU A 51 -2.34 0.84 12.18
C LEU A 51 -1.67 0.54 13.52
N THR A 52 -1.34 -0.72 13.76
CA THR A 52 -0.70 -1.17 15.00
C THR A 52 0.44 -2.13 14.71
N THR A 53 1.45 -2.08 15.57
CA THR A 53 2.56 -3.03 15.57
C THR A 53 2.60 -3.77 16.91
N LYS A 54 2.96 -5.04 16.86
CA LYS A 54 3.22 -5.90 18.00
C LYS A 54 4.72 -6.15 18.09
N LYS A 55 5.29 -5.98 19.27
CA LYS A 55 6.65 -6.42 19.54
C LYS A 55 6.67 -7.95 19.68
N ILE A 56 7.53 -8.59 18.92
CA ILE A 56 7.81 -10.01 19.08
C ILE A 56 9.08 -10.12 19.90
N GLU A 57 8.95 -10.67 21.10
CA GLU A 57 10.10 -10.98 21.93
C GLU A 57 10.85 -12.15 21.30
N HIS A 58 12.06 -11.89 20.83
CA HIS A 58 12.98 -12.91 20.39
C HIS A 58 13.78 -13.43 21.58
N ALA A 59 14.15 -14.72 21.53
CA ALA A 59 15.04 -15.34 22.51
C ALA A 59 16.40 -14.63 22.62
N ASP A 60 16.78 -13.90 21.58
CA ASP A 60 17.91 -12.98 21.57
C ASP A 60 17.38 -11.53 21.71
N PRO A 61 17.63 -10.84 22.83
CA PRO A 61 17.08 -9.50 23.11
C PRO A 61 17.55 -8.43 22.13
N GLN A 62 18.61 -8.70 21.35
CA GLN A 62 19.12 -7.80 20.31
C GLN A 62 18.23 -7.78 19.04
N TYR A 63 17.36 -8.77 18.86
CA TYR A 63 16.49 -8.92 17.67
C TYR A 63 15.01 -8.70 17.99
N SER A 64 14.70 -7.73 18.85
CA SER A 64 13.31 -7.33 19.08
C SER A 64 12.74 -6.70 17.81
N GLN A 65 11.82 -7.40 17.15
CA GLN A 65 11.21 -6.98 15.88
C GLN A 65 9.76 -6.55 16.10
N GLU A 66 9.39 -5.42 15.50
CA GLU A 66 8.01 -4.96 15.47
C GLU A 66 7.31 -5.52 14.23
N LEU A 67 6.32 -6.38 14.46
CA LEU A 67 5.49 -6.95 13.40
C LEU A 67 4.19 -6.15 13.27
N PRO A 68 3.75 -5.80 12.06
CA PRO A 68 2.42 -5.24 11.84
C PRO A 68 1.35 -6.22 12.34
N ASP A 69 0.53 -5.76 13.29
CA ASP A 69 -0.55 -6.55 13.87
C ASP A 69 -1.85 -6.25 13.11
N MET A 70 -2.24 -4.98 13.05
CA MET A 70 -3.41 -4.52 12.30
C MET A 70 -3.01 -3.58 11.17
N VAL A 71 -3.54 -3.85 9.98
CA VAL A 71 -3.26 -3.13 8.74
C VAL A 71 -4.56 -2.78 8.02
N LEU A 72 -4.69 -1.51 7.65
CA LEU A 72 -5.75 -1.01 6.80
C LEU A 72 -5.31 -1.13 5.34
N VAL A 73 -6.13 -1.77 4.52
CA VAL A 73 -5.94 -1.88 3.08
C VAL A 73 -7.01 -1.04 2.40
N GLN A 74 -6.59 -0.24 1.43
CA GLN A 74 -7.45 0.59 0.60
C GLN A 74 -7.07 0.41 -0.86
N ILE A 75 -8.07 0.39 -1.73
CA ILE A 75 -7.88 0.37 -3.17
C ILE A 75 -8.24 1.75 -3.68
N TRP A 76 -7.25 2.39 -4.27
CA TRP A 76 -7.33 3.76 -4.74
C TRP A 76 -7.42 3.78 -6.26
N ASP A 77 -8.34 4.58 -6.77
CA ASP A 77 -8.39 5.00 -8.16
C ASP A 77 -7.26 6.00 -8.43
N THR A 78 -6.54 5.79 -9.53
CA THR A 78 -5.43 6.65 -9.98
C THR A 78 -5.93 7.92 -10.68
N ASP A 79 -7.23 8.05 -10.92
CA ASP A 79 -7.83 9.26 -11.48
C ASP A 79 -7.72 10.45 -10.52
N ALA A 80 -6.70 11.27 -10.76
CA ALA A 80 -6.44 12.49 -10.02
C ALA A 80 -7.53 13.58 -10.17
N SER A 81 -8.47 13.42 -11.10
CA SER A 81 -9.59 14.35 -11.31
C SER A 81 -10.67 14.18 -10.24
N LYS A 82 -10.80 12.99 -9.66
CA LYS A 82 -11.80 12.69 -8.63
C LYS A 82 -11.39 13.30 -7.28
N PRO A 83 -12.33 13.69 -6.41
CA PRO A 83 -12.00 14.07 -5.05
C PRO A 83 -11.49 12.85 -4.26
N ALA A 84 -10.54 13.05 -3.35
CA ALA A 84 -9.83 11.96 -2.66
C ALA A 84 -10.75 10.93 -1.95
N HIS A 85 -11.92 11.38 -1.46
CA HIS A 85 -12.89 10.49 -0.81
C HIS A 85 -13.60 9.54 -1.79
N GLU A 86 -13.74 9.92 -3.06
CA GLU A 86 -14.32 9.06 -4.10
C GLU A 86 -13.27 8.16 -4.78
N ARG A 87 -11.98 8.45 -4.58
CA ARG A 87 -10.90 7.61 -5.11
C ARG A 87 -10.77 6.30 -4.35
N VAL A 88 -11.23 6.22 -3.11
CA VAL A 88 -11.20 4.96 -2.35
C VAL A 88 -12.40 4.10 -2.75
N VAL A 89 -12.17 3.18 -3.67
CA VAL A 89 -13.21 2.26 -4.18
C VAL A 89 -13.53 1.18 -3.15
N LYS A 90 -12.52 0.78 -2.39
CA LYS A 90 -12.66 -0.28 -1.39
C LYS A 90 -11.70 -0.07 -0.24
N GLN A 91 -12.15 -0.41 0.96
CA GLN A 91 -11.30 -0.44 2.14
C GLN A 91 -11.68 -1.60 3.06
N PHE A 92 -10.70 -2.18 3.73
CA PHE A 92 -10.89 -3.22 4.72
C PHE A 92 -9.68 -3.33 5.64
N GLU A 93 -9.89 -3.83 6.84
CA GLU A 93 -8.84 -4.08 7.81
C GLU A 93 -8.49 -5.57 7.84
N LYS A 94 -7.20 -5.86 8.04
CA LYS A 94 -6.70 -7.21 8.19
C LYS A 94 -5.66 -7.31 9.29
N ASN A 95 -5.56 -8.51 9.82
CA ASN A 95 -4.52 -8.86 10.78
C ASN A 95 -3.34 -9.41 9.99
N GLY A 96 -2.16 -8.85 10.23
CA GLY A 96 -0.94 -9.23 9.54
C GLY A 96 -0.80 -8.63 8.13
N LEU A 97 0.41 -8.14 7.84
CA LEU A 97 0.73 -7.49 6.57
C LEU A 97 0.64 -8.43 5.36
N PHE A 98 0.98 -9.71 5.54
CA PHE A 98 1.03 -10.67 4.42
C PHE A 98 -0.36 -10.95 3.84
N GLU A 99 -1.33 -11.28 4.70
CA GLU A 99 -2.71 -11.51 4.29
C GLU A 99 -3.34 -10.26 3.68
N ALA A 100 -3.08 -9.11 4.30
CA ALA A 100 -3.54 -7.80 3.82
C ALA A 100 -3.04 -7.51 2.40
N LEU A 101 -1.76 -7.75 2.14
CA LEU A 101 -1.16 -7.55 0.83
C LEU A 101 -1.76 -8.49 -0.22
N ASP A 102 -1.84 -9.80 0.05
CA ASP A 102 -2.31 -10.77 -0.94
C ASP A 102 -3.78 -10.54 -1.32
N ILE A 103 -4.65 -10.28 -0.32
CA ILE A 103 -6.06 -9.93 -0.57
C ILE A 103 -6.17 -8.59 -1.30
N GLY A 104 -5.36 -7.59 -0.95
CA GLY A 104 -5.32 -6.31 -1.63
C GLY A 104 -4.98 -6.44 -3.12
N ILE A 105 -3.97 -7.25 -3.43
CA ILE A 105 -3.55 -7.55 -4.82
C ILE A 105 -4.69 -8.22 -5.60
N ILE A 106 -5.34 -9.23 -5.01
CA ILE A 106 -6.45 -9.95 -5.67
C ILE A 106 -7.59 -8.98 -6.03
N TRP A 107 -7.97 -8.10 -5.12
CA TRP A 107 -9.03 -7.13 -5.40
C TRP A 107 -8.61 -6.10 -6.45
N MET A 108 -7.38 -5.60 -6.37
CA MET A 108 -6.85 -4.65 -7.35
C MET A 108 -6.79 -5.27 -8.75
N ASP A 109 -6.25 -6.47 -8.91
CA ASP A 109 -6.18 -7.15 -10.20
C ASP A 109 -7.59 -7.48 -10.73
N LYS A 110 -8.54 -7.85 -9.85
CA LYS A 110 -9.94 -8.04 -10.25
C LYS A 110 -10.57 -6.75 -10.79
N LEU A 111 -10.38 -5.63 -10.11
CA LEU A 111 -10.93 -4.34 -10.52
C LEU A 111 -10.24 -3.78 -11.77
N ASN A 112 -8.94 -4.04 -11.96
CA ASN A 112 -8.19 -3.63 -13.16
C ASN A 112 -8.49 -4.53 -14.38
N ALA A 113 -9.01 -5.74 -14.17
CA ALA A 113 -9.44 -6.62 -15.24
C ALA A 113 -10.86 -6.30 -15.77
N GLU A 114 -11.61 -5.45 -15.06
CA GLU A 114 -12.91 -4.90 -15.49
C GLU A 114 -12.76 -3.63 -16.36
#